data_AF-A0A2S1LTY4-F1
#
_entry.id   AF-A0A2S1LTY4-F1
#
_cell.length_a   1.000
_cell.length_b   1.000
_cell.length_c   1.000
_cell.angle_alpha   90.00
_cell.angle_beta   90.00
_cell.angle_gamma   90.00
#
_symmetry.space_group_name_H-M   'P 1'
#
loop_
_entity.id
_entity.type
_entity.pdbx_description
1 polymer ?
#
loop_
_entity_poly.entity_id
_entity_poly.type
_entity_poly.pdbx_seq_one_letter_code
_entity_poly.pdbx_strand_id
1 'polypeptide(L)'
;MKNGVYGILKAKFLLNDDALKNWRFIVFVILLAIVMIANTHSFEEKVFRINELGTEVKELRSEFADVRSELMKLKMESTISAKMESKGIVPSCVPPVKIMVKKEEKKTMFSNLW
;
A
#
# COMPACT_ATOMS: atom_id res chain seq x y z
N MET A 1 12.16 -21.46 -53.82
CA MET A 1 11.78 -20.82 -52.54
C MET A 1 12.83 -19.85 -51.97
N LYS A 2 14.13 -19.96 -52.29
CA LYS A 2 15.18 -19.06 -51.77
C LYS A 2 15.13 -17.62 -52.33
N ASN A 3 14.60 -17.42 -53.54
CA ASN A 3 14.69 -16.14 -54.23
C ASN A 3 13.73 -15.04 -53.69
N GLY A 4 12.65 -15.43 -53.01
CA GLY A 4 11.69 -14.46 -52.44
C GLY A 4 12.26 -13.70 -51.24
N VAL A 5 12.92 -14.42 -50.32
CA VAL A 5 13.56 -13.85 -49.13
C VAL A 5 14.76 -12.96 -49.52
N TYR A 6 15.53 -13.40 -50.51
CA TYR A 6 16.63 -12.59 -51.07
C TYR A 6 16.15 -11.31 -51.76
N GLY A 7 14.95 -11.30 -52.37
CA GLY A 7 14.37 -10.10 -52.98
C GLY A 7 13.90 -9.04 -51.97
N ILE A 8 13.47 -9.46 -50.78
CA ILE A 8 13.12 -8.59 -49.65
C ILE A 8 14.38 -7.96 -49.06
N LEU A 9 15.45 -8.74 -48.89
CA LEU A 9 16.76 -8.28 -48.42
C LEU A 9 17.47 -7.35 -49.40
N LYS A 10 17.33 -7.55 -50.72
CA LYS A 10 17.97 -6.72 -51.77
C LYS A 10 17.18 -5.46 -52.15
N ALA A 11 16.22 -5.02 -51.33
CA ALA A 11 15.44 -3.81 -51.59
C ALA A 11 14.63 -3.80 -52.91
N LYS A 12 14.35 -4.97 -53.50
CA LYS A 12 13.48 -5.05 -54.70
C LYS A 12 12.04 -4.60 -54.39
N PHE A 13 11.64 -4.65 -53.12
CA PHE A 13 10.39 -4.09 -52.60
C PHE A 13 10.34 -2.55 -52.69
N LEU A 14 11.47 -1.86 -52.65
CA LEU A 14 11.53 -0.40 -52.70
C LEU A 14 11.56 0.16 -54.14
N LEU A 15 11.89 -0.66 -55.14
CA LEU A 15 12.19 -0.24 -56.52
C LEU A 15 11.16 -0.71 -57.56
N ASN A 16 10.17 -1.54 -57.19
CA ASN A 16 9.08 -1.94 -58.09
C ASN A 16 8.03 -0.83 -58.22
N ASP A 17 7.18 -0.86 -59.26
CA ASP A 17 6.11 0.12 -59.52
C ASP A 17 5.17 0.42 -58.33
N ASP A 18 5.09 -0.50 -57.34
CA ASP A 18 4.36 -0.34 -56.06
C ASP A 18 5.16 0.37 -54.94
N ALA A 19 6.29 1.01 -55.25
CA ALA A 19 7.20 1.64 -54.29
C ALA A 19 6.50 2.61 -53.32
N LEU A 20 5.48 3.35 -53.79
CA LEU A 20 4.72 4.30 -52.97
C LEU A 20 3.96 3.61 -51.81
N LYS A 21 3.40 2.43 -52.04
CA LYS A 21 2.67 1.67 -51.01
C LYS A 21 3.61 1.14 -49.93
N ASN A 22 4.82 0.76 -50.35
CA ASN A 22 5.85 0.19 -49.51
C ASN A 22 6.53 1.26 -48.63
N TRP A 23 6.73 2.47 -49.17
CA TRP A 23 7.20 3.62 -48.40
C TRP A 23 6.24 4.00 -47.27
N ARG A 24 4.93 4.04 -47.55
CA ARG A 24 3.90 4.32 -46.53
C ARG A 24 3.90 3.27 -45.41
N PHE A 25 4.14 2.00 -45.75
CA PHE A 25 4.25 0.92 -44.76
C PHE A 25 5.49 1.07 -43.86
N ILE A 26 6.64 1.46 -44.42
CA ILE A 26 7.86 1.69 -43.62
C ILE A 26 7.67 2.85 -42.64
N VAL A 27 7.09 3.96 -43.10
CA VAL A 27 6.78 5.11 -42.22
C VAL A 27 5.82 4.69 -41.10
N PHE A 28 4.83 3.85 -41.39
CA PHE A 28 3.92 3.30 -40.39
C PHE A 28 4.66 2.48 -39.32
N VAL A 29 5.60 1.61 -39.71
CA VAL A 29 6.39 0.80 -38.77
C VAL A 29 7.31 1.67 -37.92
N ILE A 30 7.94 2.69 -38.51
CA ILE A 30 8.78 3.64 -37.77
C ILE A 30 7.95 4.42 -36.76
N LEU A 31 6.76 4.91 -37.15
CA LEU A 31 5.85 5.60 -36.25
C LEU A 31 5.45 4.70 -35.09
N LEU A 32 5.12 3.43 -35.36
CA LEU A 32 4.79 2.45 -34.33
C LEU A 32 5.98 2.22 -33.38
N ALA A 33 7.21 2.12 -33.91
CA ALA A 33 8.41 2.00 -33.10
C ALA A 33 8.62 3.22 -32.18
N ILE A 34 8.41 4.45 -32.69
CA ILE A 34 8.47 5.67 -31.89
C ILE A 34 7.43 5.65 -30.76
N VAL A 35 6.20 5.22 -31.06
CA VAL A 35 5.13 5.10 -30.06
C VAL A 35 5.50 4.07 -28.98
N MET A 36 6.10 2.94 -29.35
CA MET A 36 6.57 1.95 -28.37
C MET A 36 7.65 2.53 -27.47
N ILE A 37 8.65 3.21 -28.03
CA ILE A 37 9.74 3.83 -27.25
C ILE A 37 9.18 4.87 -26.28
N ALA A 38 8.27 5.73 -26.73
CA ALA A 38 7.65 6.75 -25.89
C ALA A 38 6.85 6.13 -24.72
N ASN A 39 6.14 5.02 -24.99
CA ASN A 39 5.38 4.31 -23.96
C ASN A 39 6.32 3.64 -22.93
N THR A 40 7.39 3.00 -23.38
CA THR A 40 8.39 2.40 -22.51
C THR A 40 9.01 3.43 -21.57
N HIS A 41 9.35 4.62 -22.06
CA HIS A 41 9.91 5.67 -21.19
C HIS A 41 8.93 6.11 -20.10
N SER A 42 7.65 6.28 -20.46
CA SER A 42 6.59 6.61 -19.47
C SER A 42 6.35 5.48 -18.46
N PHE A 43 6.58 4.22 -18.86
CA PHE A 43 6.50 3.07 -17.97
C PHE A 43 7.66 3.05 -16.97
N GLU A 44 8.88 3.32 -17.44
CA GLU A 44 10.08 3.40 -16.59
C GLU A 44 9.92 4.45 -15.49
N GLU A 45 9.50 5.68 -15.83
CA GLU A 45 9.26 6.74 -14.85
C GLU A 45 8.28 6.32 -13.74
N LYS A 46 7.21 5.61 -14.11
CA LYS A 46 6.22 5.11 -13.14
C LYS A 46 6.82 4.05 -12.24
N VAL A 47 7.65 3.15 -12.77
CA VAL A 47 8.33 2.11 -11.97
C VAL A 47 9.28 2.74 -10.94
N PHE A 48 10.04 3.78 -11.32
CA PHE A 48 10.87 4.52 -10.37
C PHE A 48 10.03 5.13 -9.25
N ARG A 49 8.92 5.79 -9.59
CA ARG A 49 8.02 6.37 -8.60
C ARG A 49 7.38 5.33 -7.68
N ILE A 50 7.03 4.16 -8.20
CA ILE A 50 6.51 3.04 -7.40
C ILE A 50 7.56 2.57 -6.39
N ASN A 51 8.82 2.47 -6.79
CA ASN A 51 9.89 2.07 -5.88
C ASN A 51 10.12 3.11 -4.78
N GLU A 52 10.11 4.40 -5.11
CA GLU A 52 10.24 5.50 -4.15
C GLU A 52 9.10 5.49 -3.12
N LEU A 53 7.85 5.37 -3.57
CA LEU A 53 6.69 5.22 -2.69
C LEU A 53 6.78 3.95 -1.84
N GLY A 54 7.30 2.86 -2.40
CA GLY A 54 7.52 1.61 -1.68
C GLY A 54 8.54 1.76 -0.54
N THR A 55 9.61 2.52 -0.76
CA THR A 55 10.59 2.85 0.28
C THR A 55 9.99 3.72 1.38
N GLU A 56 9.22 4.75 1.02
CA GLU A 56 8.55 5.64 1.98
C GLU A 56 7.59 4.86 2.89
N VAL A 57 6.76 3.98 2.32
CA VAL A 57 5.85 3.13 3.09
C VAL A 57 6.60 2.22 4.06
N LYS A 58 7.76 1.70 3.65
CA LYS A 58 8.59 0.84 4.50
C LYS A 58 9.19 1.62 5.67
N GLU A 59 9.65 2.84 5.44
CA GLU A 59 10.17 3.73 6.47
C GLU A 59 9.08 4.10 7.49
N LEU A 60 7.92 4.56 7.04
CA LEU A 60 6.77 4.87 7.89
C LEU A 60 6.33 3.68 8.74
N ARG A 61 6.39 2.47 8.18
CA ARG A 61 6.05 1.25 8.93
C ARG A 61 7.09 0.91 10.00
N SER A 62 8.36 1.20 9.74
CA SER A 62 9.43 1.06 10.74
C SER A 62 9.21 2.06 11.87
N GLU A 63 8.98 3.33 11.54
CA GLU A 63 8.72 4.39 12.52
C GLU A 63 7.50 4.05 13.40
N PHE A 64 6.40 3.59 12.79
CA PHE A 64 5.23 3.15 13.54
C PHE A 64 5.54 2.01 14.51
N ALA A 65 6.36 1.03 14.11
CA ALA A 65 6.73 -0.09 14.97
C ALA A 65 7.57 0.38 16.18
N ASP A 66 8.49 1.31 15.96
CA ASP A 66 9.32 1.90 17.00
C ASP A 66 8.49 2.73 17.99
N VAL A 67 7.69 3.67 17.48
CA VAL A 67 6.80 4.52 18.30
C VAL A 67 5.79 3.69 19.07
N ARG A 68 5.21 2.65 18.46
CA ARG A 68 4.30 1.73 19.16
C ARG A 68 4.99 1.04 20.33
N SER A 69 6.23 0.60 20.13
CA SER A 69 7.00 -0.08 21.17
C SER A 69 7.35 0.87 22.31
N GLU A 70 7.68 2.12 22.00
CA GLU A 70 7.91 3.17 22.98
C GLU A 70 6.64 3.49 23.79
N LEU A 71 5.50 3.67 23.12
CA LEU A 71 4.21 3.88 23.79
C LEU A 71 3.85 2.73 24.74
N MET A 72 4.10 1.48 24.33
CA MET A 72 3.86 0.35 25.22
C MET A 72 4.74 0.41 26.45
N LYS A 73 6.02 0.76 26.30
CA LYS A 73 6.92 0.96 27.45
C LYS A 73 6.44 2.08 28.37
N LEU A 74 5.97 3.19 27.83
CA LEU A 74 5.42 4.30 28.63
C LEU A 74 4.11 3.93 29.33
N LYS A 75 3.28 3.08 28.70
CA LYS A 75 2.00 2.63 29.25
C LYS A 75 2.14 1.49 30.27
N MET A 76 3.29 0.83 30.36
CA MET A 76 3.48 -0.27 31.31
C MET A 76 3.20 0.19 32.74
N GLU A 77 2.39 -0.60 33.46
CA GLU A 77 2.00 -0.30 34.84
C GLU A 77 3.21 -0.15 35.76
N SER A 78 4.27 -0.94 35.53
CA SER A 78 5.54 -0.82 36.26
C SER A 78 6.24 0.53 36.03
N THR A 79 6.28 1.01 34.79
CA THR A 79 6.86 2.31 34.44
C THR A 79 6.03 3.47 34.98
N ILE A 80 4.70 3.35 34.94
CA ILE A 80 3.79 4.33 35.52
C ILE A 80 3.94 4.35 37.04
N SER A 81 3.94 3.19 37.71
CA SER A 81 4.10 3.07 39.17
C SER A 81 5.42 3.70 39.62
N ALA A 82 6.55 3.34 38.99
CA ALA A 82 7.86 3.90 39.33
C ALA A 82 7.91 5.43 39.17
N LYS A 83 7.24 5.99 38.15
CA LYS A 83 7.19 7.45 37.96
C LYS A 83 6.24 8.13 38.96
N MET A 84 5.15 7.46 39.35
CA MET A 84 4.15 7.95 40.29
C MET A 84 4.59 7.85 41.76
N GLU A 85 5.56 6.99 42.09
CA GLU A 85 6.20 6.94 43.41
C GLU A 85 6.80 8.29 43.82
N SER A 86 7.41 9.02 42.87
CA SER A 86 7.93 10.37 43.11
C SER A 86 6.86 11.38 43.54
N LYS A 87 5.59 11.11 43.22
CA LYS A 87 4.43 11.92 43.58
C LYS A 87 3.68 11.37 44.80
N GLY A 88 4.19 10.33 45.44
CA GLY A 88 3.59 9.68 46.61
C GLY A 88 2.37 8.80 46.30
N ILE A 89 2.13 8.46 45.03
CA ILE A 89 1.02 7.61 44.60
C ILE A 89 1.53 6.17 44.47
N VAL A 90 0.97 5.25 45.27
CA VAL A 90 1.30 3.83 45.29
C VAL A 90 0.14 2.95 44.81
N PRO A 91 0.42 1.85 44.11
CA PRO A 91 -0.61 0.90 43.72
C PRO A 91 -1.24 0.25 44.96
N SER A 92 -2.56 0.05 44.94
CA SER A 92 -3.26 -0.66 46.02
C SER A 92 -2.86 -2.12 46.03
N CYS A 93 -2.38 -2.62 47.17
CA CYS A 93 -2.14 -4.06 47.38
C CYS A 93 -3.43 -4.86 47.54
N VAL A 94 -4.57 -4.19 47.79
CA VAL A 94 -5.85 -4.84 48.09
C VAL A 94 -6.76 -4.76 46.85
N PRO A 95 -7.35 -5.87 46.40
CA PRO A 95 -8.25 -5.87 45.25
C PRO A 95 -9.52 -5.04 45.54
N PRO A 96 -10.09 -4.34 44.54
CA PRO A 96 -11.29 -3.55 44.73
C PRO A 96 -12.51 -4.45 44.99
N VAL A 97 -13.33 -4.07 45.97
CA VAL A 97 -14.57 -4.79 46.31
C VAL A 97 -15.69 -4.35 45.37
N LYS A 98 -16.31 -5.30 44.66
CA LYS A 98 -17.48 -5.02 43.83
C LYS A 98 -18.70 -4.76 44.72
N ILE A 99 -19.10 -3.50 44.85
CA ILE A 99 -20.33 -3.12 45.54
C ILE A 99 -21.50 -3.42 44.60
N MET A 100 -22.14 -4.57 44.78
CA MET A 100 -23.41 -4.88 44.12
C MET A 100 -24.55 -4.27 44.92
N VAL A 101 -25.12 -3.18 44.41
CA VAL A 101 -26.34 -2.61 44.97
C VAL A 101 -27.47 -3.61 44.70
N LYS A 102 -27.93 -4.33 45.73
CA LYS A 102 -29.19 -5.05 45.68
C LYS A 102 -30.29 -4.00 45.50
N LYS A 103 -30.79 -3.84 44.28
CA LYS A 103 -32.07 -3.17 44.06
C LYS A 103 -33.11 -4.00 44.80
N GLU A 104 -33.74 -3.44 45.82
CA GLU A 104 -34.98 -3.99 46.33
C GLU A 104 -35.97 -4.04 45.16
N GLU A 105 -36.46 -5.24 44.87
CA GLU A 105 -37.62 -5.40 44.00
C GLU A 105 -38.76 -4.60 44.63
N LYS A 106 -39.05 -3.42 44.07
CA LYS A 106 -40.36 -2.82 44.26
C LYS A 106 -41.35 -3.86 43.77
N LYS A 107 -42.06 -4.51 44.71
CA LYS A 107 -43.28 -5.26 44.39
C LYS A 107 -44.24 -4.28 43.75
N THR A 108 -44.20 -4.20 42.43
CA THR A 108 -45.21 -3.50 41.65
C THR A 108 -46.51 -4.25 41.90
N MET A 109 -47.51 -3.52 42.38
CA MET A 109 -48.85 -4.00 42.81
C MET A 109 -49.66 -4.73 41.71
N PHE A 110 -49.06 -5.02 40.56
CA PHE A 110 -49.73 -5.53 39.36
C PHE A 110 -49.13 -6.84 38.81
N SER A 111 -48.27 -7.54 39.56
CA SER A 111 -47.69 -8.82 39.07
C SER A 111 -48.64 -10.02 39.10
N ASN A 112 -49.86 -9.87 39.63
CA ASN A 112 -50.86 -10.94 39.72
C ASN A 112 -52.09 -10.69 38.83
N LEU A 113 -51.98 -9.84 37.80
CA LEU A 113 -53.10 -9.52 36.91
C LEU A 113 -52.78 -9.73 35.43
N TRP A 114 -52.05 -10.80 35.11
CA TRP A 114 -52.22 -11.55 33.85
C TRP A 114 -51.57 -12.92 33.97
#